data_AF-A0A6N9HKE0-F1
#
_entry.id   AF-A0A6N9HKE0-F1
#
_cell.length_a   1.000
_cell.length_b   1.000
_cell.length_c   1.000
_cell.angle_alpha   90.00
_cell.angle_beta   90.00
_cell.angle_gamma   90.00
#
_symmetry.space_group_name_H-M   'P 1'
#
loop_
_entity.id
_entity.type
_entity.pdbx_description
1 polymer ?
#
loop_
_entity_poly.entity_id
_entity_poly.type
_entity_poly.pdbx_seq_one_letter_code
_entity_poly.pdbx_strand_id
1 'polypeptide(L)'
;MQVHHPKLDAAVQEKILTVTRCGLTTSESSGFFRTAIGLYYLASLMTKEQLDFKALDKAFNRFVYRSIGGGHSMTSILQFMSGARVVEVLDSPRFMRAMADYLPEVPVDSIPFLLGLNLGVAKDISKIDARGPVADWLEKQRQLREGEA
;
A
#
# COMPACT_ATOMS: atom_id res chain seq x y z
N MET A 1 -10.67 -9.10 26.10
CA MET A 1 -10.85 -8.19 24.94
C MET A 1 -10.42 -8.94 23.70
N GLN A 2 -11.33 -9.17 22.75
CA GLN A 2 -10.97 -9.80 21.48
C GLN A 2 -10.15 -8.80 20.68
N VAL A 3 -8.89 -9.13 20.41
CA VAL A 3 -8.01 -8.35 19.56
C VAL A 3 -8.48 -8.60 18.13
N HIS A 4 -9.02 -7.55 17.50
CA HIS A 4 -9.61 -7.63 16.17
C HIS A 4 -8.46 -7.69 15.15
N HIS A 5 -8.30 -8.83 14.47
CA HIS A 5 -7.40 -8.92 13.32
C HIS A 5 -7.80 -7.86 12.28
N PRO A 6 -6.84 -7.20 11.59
CA PRO A 6 -7.14 -6.44 10.39
C PRO A 6 -7.54 -7.43 9.28
N LYS A 7 -8.80 -7.84 9.28
CA LYS A 7 -9.40 -8.59 8.18
C LYS A 7 -9.77 -7.58 7.11
N LEU A 8 -9.60 -7.96 5.85
CA LEU A 8 -10.18 -7.22 4.72
C LEU A 8 -11.69 -7.42 4.71
N ASP A 9 -12.38 -6.82 5.68
CA ASP A 9 -13.84 -6.87 5.78
C ASP A 9 -14.51 -5.86 4.83
N ALA A 10 -15.83 -5.84 4.82
CA ALA A 10 -16.58 -4.96 3.94
C ALA A 10 -16.37 -3.47 4.26
N ALA A 11 -16.14 -3.12 5.54
CA ALA A 11 -15.92 -1.73 5.95
C ALA A 11 -14.58 -1.22 5.43
N VAL A 12 -13.51 -2.00 5.59
CA VAL A 12 -12.19 -1.68 5.04
C VAL A 12 -12.21 -1.66 3.52
N GLN A 13 -12.89 -2.61 2.87
CA GLN A 13 -13.05 -2.59 1.41
C GLN A 13 -13.68 -1.27 0.94
N GLU A 14 -14.75 -0.80 1.59
CA GLU A 14 -15.40 0.45 1.22
C GLU A 14 -14.51 1.68 1.49
N LYS A 15 -13.71 1.68 2.56
CA LYS A 15 -12.71 2.72 2.82
C LYS A 15 -11.68 2.81 1.70
N ILE A 16 -11.12 1.67 1.26
CA ILE A 16 -10.18 1.61 0.12
C ILE A 16 -10.85 2.12 -1.16
N LEU A 17 -12.12 1.74 -1.41
CA LEU A 17 -12.87 2.25 -2.56
C LEU A 17 -13.15 3.76 -2.43
N THR A 18 -13.34 4.28 -1.23
CA THR A 18 -13.52 5.72 -0.98
C THR A 18 -12.24 6.49 -1.30
N VAL A 19 -11.08 6.00 -0.86
CA VAL A 19 -9.77 6.55 -1.26
C VAL A 19 -9.63 6.52 -2.79
N THR A 20 -10.00 5.40 -3.42
CA THR A 20 -9.93 5.23 -4.88
C THR A 20 -10.77 6.26 -5.64
N ARG A 21 -11.98 6.56 -5.16
CA ARG A 21 -12.90 7.54 -5.76
C ARG A 21 -12.43 9.00 -5.59
N CYS A 22 -11.41 9.25 -4.76
CA CYS A 22 -10.81 10.58 -4.66
C CYS A 22 -9.91 10.92 -5.87
N GLY A 23 -9.54 9.95 -6.71
CA GLY A 23 -8.87 10.23 -7.98
C GLY A 23 -9.80 10.93 -8.98
N LEU A 24 -9.28 11.89 -9.73
CA LEU A 24 -10.03 12.67 -10.73
C LEU A 24 -9.95 12.09 -12.14
N THR A 25 -9.02 11.15 -12.36
CA THR A 25 -8.87 10.46 -13.65
C THR A 25 -8.81 8.96 -13.42
N THR A 26 -9.12 8.17 -14.45
CA THR A 26 -8.99 6.71 -14.38
C THR A 26 -7.60 6.26 -13.97
N SER A 27 -6.55 6.94 -14.45
CA SER A 27 -5.16 6.64 -14.08
C SER A 27 -4.92 6.90 -12.60
N GLU A 28 -5.35 8.06 -12.10
CA GLU A 28 -5.19 8.46 -10.70
C GLU A 28 -5.97 7.53 -9.77
N SER A 29 -7.26 7.25 -10.06
CA SER A 29 -8.06 6.32 -9.28
C SER A 29 -7.43 4.92 -9.26
N SER A 30 -6.93 4.43 -10.40
CA SER A 30 -6.26 3.14 -10.47
C SER A 30 -4.96 3.11 -9.64
N GLY A 31 -4.18 4.20 -9.66
CA GLY A 31 -3.02 4.38 -8.80
C GLY A 31 -3.40 4.39 -7.32
N PHE A 32 -4.42 5.16 -6.95
CA PHE A 32 -4.89 5.28 -5.57
C PHE A 32 -5.37 3.93 -5.03
N PHE A 33 -6.14 3.18 -5.83
CA PHE A 33 -6.57 1.83 -5.46
C PHE A 33 -5.37 0.92 -5.18
N ARG A 34 -4.43 0.83 -6.13
CA ARG A 34 -3.25 -0.05 -6.02
C ARG A 34 -2.38 0.31 -4.81
N THR A 35 -2.14 1.60 -4.59
CA THR A 35 -1.33 2.06 -3.45
C THR A 35 -2.05 1.82 -2.12
N ALA A 36 -3.33 2.19 -2.00
CA ALA A 36 -4.09 2.04 -0.75
C ALA A 36 -4.22 0.57 -0.32
N ILE A 37 -4.62 -0.33 -1.24
CA ILE A 37 -4.77 -1.75 -0.91
C ILE A 37 -3.42 -2.41 -0.61
N GLY A 38 -2.36 -2.03 -1.31
CA GLY A 38 -1.04 -2.61 -1.09
C GLY A 38 -0.42 -2.15 0.23
N LEU A 39 -0.61 -0.89 0.62
CA LEU A 39 -0.22 -0.41 1.94
C LEU A 39 -1.00 -1.13 3.06
N TYR A 40 -2.33 -1.27 2.91
CA TYR A 40 -3.15 -2.00 3.88
C TYR A 40 -2.76 -3.48 3.97
N TYR A 41 -2.44 -4.11 2.84
CA TYR A 41 -1.93 -5.48 2.82
C TYR A 41 -0.62 -5.60 3.61
N LEU A 42 0.36 -4.73 3.35
CA LEU A 42 1.65 -4.73 4.06
C LEU A 42 1.45 -4.48 5.56
N ALA A 43 0.57 -3.56 5.95
CA ALA A 43 0.22 -3.31 7.35
C ALA A 43 -0.41 -4.56 8.01
N SER A 44 -1.22 -5.31 7.28
CA SER A 44 -1.84 -6.55 7.76
C SER A 44 -0.82 -7.67 8.02
N LEU A 45 0.31 -7.67 7.30
CA LEU A 45 1.42 -8.62 7.52
C LEU A 45 2.21 -8.33 8.80
N MET A 46 2.15 -7.10 9.32
CA MET A 46 2.92 -6.65 10.49
C MET A 46 2.28 -7.03 11.84
N THR A 47 1.32 -7.95 11.84
CA THR A 47 0.59 -8.35 13.06
C THR A 47 1.38 -9.39 13.86
N LYS A 48 1.24 -9.35 15.20
CA LYS A 48 1.98 -10.24 16.14
C LYS A 48 1.38 -11.65 16.28
N GLU A 49 0.31 -11.95 15.54
CA GLU A 49 -0.44 -13.20 15.67
C GLU A 49 -0.08 -14.19 14.56
N GLN A 50 -0.45 -15.47 14.74
CA GLN A 50 -0.20 -16.49 13.74
C GLN A 50 -1.06 -16.21 12.49
N LEU A 51 -0.42 -15.73 11.43
CA LEU A 51 -1.07 -15.33 10.19
C LEU A 51 -1.26 -16.53 9.25
N ASP A 52 -2.51 -16.81 8.86
CA ASP A 52 -2.77 -17.67 7.70
C ASP A 52 -2.58 -16.85 6.41
N PHE A 53 -1.33 -16.83 5.93
CA PHE A 53 -0.93 -16.12 4.70
C PHE A 53 -1.80 -16.51 3.51
N LYS A 54 -2.17 -17.80 3.38
CA LYS A 54 -2.93 -18.30 2.23
C LYS A 54 -4.37 -17.78 2.25
N ALA A 55 -5.00 -17.75 3.42
CA ALA A 55 -6.33 -17.17 3.57
C ALA A 55 -6.31 -15.65 3.32
N LEU A 56 -5.30 -14.96 3.85
CA LEU A 56 -5.10 -13.52 3.63
C LEU A 56 -4.95 -13.19 2.14
N ASP A 57 -3.99 -13.83 1.47
CA ASP A 57 -3.74 -13.62 0.04
C ASP A 57 -4.99 -13.88 -0.79
N LYS A 58 -5.74 -14.94 -0.49
CA LYS A 58 -6.98 -15.27 -1.20
C LYS A 58 -8.05 -14.18 -1.02
N ALA A 59 -8.17 -13.60 0.17
CA ALA A 59 -9.13 -12.54 0.43
C ALA A 59 -8.80 -11.27 -0.35
N PHE A 60 -7.53 -10.84 -0.30
CA PHE A 60 -7.05 -9.67 -1.03
C PHE A 60 -7.16 -9.85 -2.55
N ASN A 61 -6.69 -10.98 -3.09
CA ASN A 61 -6.79 -11.24 -4.53
C ASN A 61 -8.24 -11.27 -5.02
N ARG A 62 -9.19 -11.79 -4.22
CA ARG A 62 -10.62 -11.74 -4.55
C ARG A 62 -11.14 -10.30 -4.60
N PHE A 63 -10.70 -9.43 -3.69
CA PHE A 63 -11.11 -8.04 -3.68
C PHE A 63 -10.50 -7.27 -4.86
N VAL A 64 -9.21 -7.48 -5.16
CA VAL A 64 -8.52 -6.92 -6.33
C VAL A 64 -9.27 -7.28 -7.61
N TYR A 65 -9.53 -8.57 -7.82
CA TYR A 65 -10.23 -9.05 -9.00
C TYR A 65 -11.62 -8.41 -9.17
N ARG A 66 -12.39 -8.30 -8.07
CA ARG A 66 -13.73 -7.68 -8.10
C ARG A 66 -13.68 -6.18 -8.35
N SER A 67 -12.61 -5.49 -7.96
CA SER A 67 -12.54 -4.03 -8.00
C SER A 67 -11.96 -3.48 -9.29
N ILE A 68 -10.91 -4.14 -9.83
CA ILE A 68 -10.19 -3.66 -11.02
C ILE A 68 -10.08 -4.70 -12.13
N GLY A 69 -10.71 -5.86 -11.98
CA GLY A 69 -10.84 -6.88 -13.03
C GLY A 69 -9.68 -7.88 -13.10
N GLY A 70 -9.74 -8.73 -14.14
CA GLY A 70 -8.73 -9.75 -14.42
C GLY A 70 -7.37 -9.16 -14.84
N GLY A 71 -6.29 -9.91 -14.60
CA GLY A 71 -4.92 -9.46 -14.88
C GLY A 71 -4.26 -8.70 -13.72
N HIS A 72 -4.99 -8.50 -12.60
CA HIS A 72 -4.47 -7.91 -11.39
C HIS A 72 -4.48 -8.90 -10.21
N SER A 73 -3.41 -8.88 -9.45
CA SER A 73 -3.19 -9.66 -8.23
C SER A 73 -2.44 -8.82 -7.19
N MET A 74 -2.40 -9.30 -5.95
CA MET A 74 -1.53 -8.67 -4.93
C MET A 74 -0.07 -8.62 -5.38
N THR A 75 0.44 -9.65 -6.05
CA THR A 75 1.78 -9.62 -6.63
C THR A 75 1.96 -8.45 -7.60
N SER A 76 1.02 -8.24 -8.53
CA SER A 76 1.09 -7.11 -9.47
C SER A 76 1.00 -5.74 -8.78
N ILE A 77 0.28 -5.66 -7.66
CA ILE A 77 0.16 -4.45 -6.85
C ILE A 77 1.47 -4.15 -6.12
N LEU A 78 2.07 -5.16 -5.48
CA LEU A 78 3.37 -5.00 -4.81
C LEU A 78 4.47 -4.64 -5.81
N GLN A 79 4.43 -5.19 -7.03
CA GLN A 79 5.31 -4.78 -8.12
C GLN A 79 5.09 -3.32 -8.54
N PHE A 80 3.83 -2.88 -8.65
CA PHE A 80 3.50 -1.47 -8.91
C PHE A 80 4.08 -0.55 -7.81
N MET A 81 3.96 -0.95 -6.55
CA MET A 81 4.48 -0.20 -5.39
C MET A 81 6.01 -0.17 -5.28
N SER A 82 6.73 -0.93 -6.11
CA SER A 82 8.19 -0.88 -6.23
C SER A 82 8.66 -0.02 -7.41
N GLY A 83 7.75 0.54 -8.22
CA GLY A 83 8.07 1.26 -9.45
C GLY A 83 7.82 2.77 -9.39
N ALA A 84 8.26 3.51 -10.42
CA ALA A 84 8.15 4.98 -10.49
C ALA A 84 6.73 5.51 -10.30
N ARG A 85 5.72 4.82 -10.83
CA ARG A 85 4.33 5.28 -10.83
C ARG A 85 3.72 5.41 -9.43
N VAL A 86 4.23 4.66 -8.44
CA VAL A 86 3.75 4.83 -7.06
C VAL A 86 4.20 6.17 -6.49
N VAL A 87 5.34 6.72 -6.93
CA VAL A 87 5.88 8.01 -6.46
C VAL A 87 4.92 9.13 -6.83
N GLU A 88 4.37 9.12 -8.04
CA GLU A 88 3.34 10.09 -8.46
C GLU A 88 2.09 10.05 -7.56
N VAL A 89 1.72 8.86 -7.07
CA VAL A 89 0.59 8.70 -6.13
C VAL A 89 0.97 9.23 -4.74
N LEU A 90 2.17 8.94 -4.26
CA LEU A 90 2.67 9.35 -2.94
C LEU A 90 2.89 10.87 -2.86
N ASP A 91 3.31 11.49 -3.96
CA ASP A 91 3.49 12.94 -4.07
C ASP A 91 2.15 13.69 -4.24
N SER A 92 1.03 12.98 -4.42
CA SER A 92 -0.30 13.59 -4.49
C SER A 92 -0.82 13.97 -3.10
N PRO A 93 -1.02 15.27 -2.80
CA PRO A 93 -1.62 15.70 -1.53
C PRO A 93 -3.04 15.16 -1.35
N ARG A 94 -3.74 14.91 -2.46
CA ARG A 94 -5.09 14.35 -2.46
C ARG A 94 -5.09 12.90 -1.98
N PHE A 95 -4.13 12.10 -2.44
CA PHE A 95 -3.97 10.73 -1.97
C PHE A 95 -3.65 10.71 -0.47
N MET A 96 -2.67 11.51 -0.04
CA MET A 96 -2.23 11.54 1.36
C MET A 96 -3.37 11.99 2.30
N ARG A 97 -4.14 13.00 1.89
CA ARG A 97 -5.36 13.41 2.62
C ARG A 97 -6.42 12.32 2.65
N ALA A 98 -6.70 11.67 1.51
CA ALA A 98 -7.69 10.61 1.46
C ALA A 98 -7.31 9.40 2.34
N MET A 99 -6.02 9.05 2.41
CA MET A 99 -5.52 8.03 3.33
C MET A 99 -5.78 8.41 4.78
N ALA A 100 -5.44 9.64 5.18
CA ALA A 100 -5.66 10.13 6.53
C ALA A 100 -7.16 10.19 6.92
N ASP A 101 -8.01 10.67 6.00
CA ASP A 101 -9.43 10.89 6.26
C ASP A 101 -10.24 9.58 6.25
N TYR A 102 -9.90 8.63 5.36
CA TYR A 102 -10.75 7.47 5.08
C TYR A 102 -10.14 6.11 5.43
N LEU A 103 -8.81 5.98 5.53
CA LEU A 103 -8.13 4.72 5.86
C LEU A 103 -7.11 4.89 7.00
N PRO A 104 -7.55 5.37 8.20
CA PRO A 104 -6.66 5.62 9.33
C PRO A 104 -5.99 4.35 9.89
N GLU A 105 -6.47 3.16 9.52
CA GLU A 105 -5.81 1.88 9.81
C GLU A 105 -4.40 1.79 9.21
N VAL A 106 -4.08 2.61 8.22
CA VAL A 106 -2.73 2.81 7.68
C VAL A 106 -2.32 4.25 7.95
N PRO A 107 -1.66 4.53 9.09
CA PRO A 107 -1.15 5.87 9.38
C PRO A 107 -0.21 6.37 8.28
N VAL A 108 -0.36 7.64 7.89
CA VAL A 108 0.40 8.22 6.76
C VAL A 108 1.90 8.25 7.04
N ASP A 109 2.30 8.43 8.29
CA ASP A 109 3.68 8.37 8.78
C ASP A 109 4.28 6.95 8.70
N SER A 110 3.46 5.91 8.65
CA SER A 110 3.91 4.51 8.46
C SER A 110 4.23 4.16 7.01
N ILE A 111 3.76 4.96 6.04
CA ILE A 111 3.89 4.67 4.60
C ILE A 111 5.35 4.43 4.17
N PRO A 112 6.33 5.28 4.54
CA PRO A 112 7.73 5.05 4.19
C PRO A 112 8.26 3.70 4.71
N PHE A 113 7.88 3.31 5.92
CA PHE A 113 8.28 2.03 6.50
C PHE A 113 7.68 0.85 5.70
N LEU A 114 6.38 0.90 5.38
CA LEU A 114 5.70 -0.15 4.61
C LEU A 114 6.30 -0.31 3.20
N LEU A 115 6.60 0.79 2.52
CA LEU A 115 7.28 0.76 1.22
C LEU A 115 8.69 0.19 1.34
N GLY A 116 9.43 0.55 2.39
CA GLY A 116 10.74 -0.02 2.71
C GLY A 116 10.68 -1.54 2.89
N LEU A 117 9.66 -2.06 3.57
CA LEU A 117 9.43 -3.51 3.69
C LEU A 117 9.19 -4.17 2.33
N ASN A 118 8.34 -3.58 1.50
CA ASN A 118 8.05 -4.10 0.16
C ASN A 118 9.31 -4.16 -0.71
N LEU A 119 10.15 -3.13 -0.68
CA LEU A 119 11.43 -3.10 -1.38
C LEU A 119 12.43 -4.12 -0.81
N GLY A 120 12.51 -4.27 0.51
CA GLY A 120 13.37 -5.25 1.17
C GLY A 120 13.05 -6.68 0.75
N VAL A 121 11.77 -7.06 0.78
CA VAL A 121 11.31 -8.37 0.30
C VAL A 121 11.60 -8.57 -1.18
N ALA A 122 11.36 -7.55 -2.01
CA ALA A 122 11.67 -7.62 -3.44
C ALA A 122 13.18 -7.83 -3.70
N LYS A 123 14.05 -7.17 -2.92
CA LYS A 123 15.50 -7.37 -2.96
C LYS A 123 15.90 -8.79 -2.57
N ASP A 124 15.36 -9.31 -1.48
CA ASP A 124 15.70 -10.66 -0.98
C ASP A 124 15.32 -11.75 -2.01
N ILE A 125 14.24 -11.54 -2.76
CA ILE A 125 13.80 -12.44 -3.83
C ILE A 125 14.62 -12.25 -5.11
N SER A 126 14.87 -11.00 -5.53
CA SER A 126 15.49 -10.70 -6.83
C SER A 126 17.02 -10.67 -6.83
N LYS A 127 17.66 -10.53 -5.66
CA LYS A 127 19.11 -10.31 -5.46
C LYS A 127 19.69 -9.09 -6.20
N ILE A 128 18.85 -8.21 -6.74
CA ILE A 128 19.26 -6.98 -7.42
C ILE A 128 19.23 -5.82 -6.42
N ASP A 129 20.19 -4.90 -6.52
CA ASP A 129 20.30 -3.74 -5.62
C ASP A 129 19.03 -2.87 -5.68
N ALA A 130 18.56 -2.40 -4.52
CA ALA A 130 17.27 -1.71 -4.36
C ALA A 130 17.32 -0.24 -4.81
N ARG A 131 18.12 0.09 -5.82
CA ARG A 131 18.20 1.43 -6.38
C ARG A 131 17.02 1.65 -7.32
N GLY A 132 16.31 2.76 -7.15
CA GLY A 132 15.19 3.12 -8.00
C GLY A 132 14.32 4.22 -7.40
N PRO A 133 13.32 4.69 -8.16
CA PRO A 133 12.55 5.89 -7.82
C PRO A 133 11.91 5.87 -6.42
N VAL A 134 11.47 4.68 -5.96
CA VAL A 134 10.87 4.53 -4.62
C VAL A 134 11.94 4.62 -3.54
N ALA A 135 13.13 4.06 -3.76
CA ALA A 135 14.23 4.16 -2.80
C ALA A 135 14.74 5.61 -2.68
N ASP A 136 14.83 6.32 -3.81
CA ASP A 136 15.19 7.74 -3.82
C ASP A 136 14.13 8.59 -3.09
N TRP A 137 12.85 8.28 -3.31
CA TRP A 137 11.75 8.91 -2.58
C TRP A 137 11.85 8.65 -1.08
N LEU A 138 12.13 7.41 -0.66
CA LEU A 138 12.29 7.05 0.75
C LEU A 138 13.44 7.79 1.43
N GLU A 139 14.58 7.92 0.75
CA GLU A 139 15.73 8.68 1.25
C GLU A 139 15.39 10.17 1.38
N LYS A 140 14.69 10.76 0.41
CA LYS A 140 14.18 12.14 0.51
C LYS A 140 13.24 12.32 1.72
N GLN A 141 12.31 11.38 1.95
CA GLN A 141 11.41 11.45 3.11
C GLN A 141 12.18 11.31 4.43
N ARG A 142 13.25 10.52 4.47
CA ARG A 142 14.10 10.38 5.64
C ARG A 142 14.84 11.69 5.95
N GLN A 143 15.44 12.31 4.94
CA GLN A 143 16.14 13.59 5.10
C GLN A 143 15.20 14.71 5.56
N LEU A 144 13.95 14.75 5.05
CA LEU A 144 12.94 15.70 5.52
C LEU A 144 12.63 15.51 7.02
N ARG A 145 12.48 14.26 7.49
CA ARG A 145 12.24 13.98 8.92
C ARG A 145 13.45 14.27 9.80
N GLU A 146 14.67 14.04 9.32
CA GLU A 146 15.91 14.28 10.06
C GLU A 146 16.30 15.77 10.07
N GLY A 147 15.90 16.55 9.06
CA GLY A 147 16.16 17.99 8.96
C GLY A 147 15.14 18.88 9.68
N GLU A 148 13.99 18.31 10.09
CA GLU A 148 12.99 18.96 10.94
C GLU A 148 13.21 18.73 12.45
N ALA A 149 14.27 17.99 12.81
CA ALA A 149 14.68 17.69 14.19
C ALA A 149 15.83 18.59 14.67
#